data_AF-C5P3B5-F1
#
_entry.id   AF-C5P3B5-F1
#
_cell.length_a   1.000
_cell.length_b   1.000
_cell.length_c   1.000
_cell.angle_alpha   90.00
_cell.angle_beta   90.00
_cell.angle_gamma   90.00
#
_symmetry.space_group_name_H-M   'P 1'
#
loop_
_entity.id
_entity.type
_entity.pdbx_description
1 polymer ?
#
loop_
_entity_poly.entity_id
_entity_poly.type
_entity_poly.pdbx_seq_one_letter_code
_entity_poly.pdbx_strand_id
1 'polypeptide(L)'
;MSGVPSRPASYAAMPPVPSGFSHLLNPSPNPPFTLSRLRLFVRQQPAAARTCAAGDKSRRSVDPSPILQLLMTDFDSQSEEDIKMLKHSQHVVACHLFAVCENVSGAVGGRVADEVSHQPTPNGQKEEEEEDSIRNVYGKTYVSPFFVEADPEPSKAPSHPGSVCKGTPSPIPSTFFVFADLRIPTAGVYRLRFRLINVGEPTVTGKIPILHEVWSDSFRAFASKDFPGMRPTPYLSEKLKALGADGAKSRKAK
;
A
#
# COMPACT_ATOMS: atom_id res chain seq x y z
N MET A 1 41.06 -48.95 41.27
CA MET A 1 40.61 -47.82 40.43
C MET A 1 39.34 -48.31 39.72
N SER A 2 38.22 -48.22 40.43
CA SER A 2 37.09 -47.29 40.19
C SER A 2 36.09 -47.85 39.18
N GLY A 3 35.20 -48.73 39.67
CA GLY A 3 33.95 -49.05 39.01
C GLY A 3 32.92 -47.94 39.27
N VAL A 4 32.24 -47.51 38.20
CA VAL A 4 31.19 -46.48 38.25
C VAL A 4 29.83 -47.19 38.39
N PRO A 5 29.00 -46.87 39.39
CA PRO A 5 27.62 -47.35 39.43
C PRO A 5 26.70 -46.42 38.64
N SER A 6 25.91 -47.00 37.74
CA SER A 6 24.80 -46.38 37.02
C SER A 6 23.63 -46.10 37.96
N ARG A 7 23.26 -44.82 38.15
CA ARG A 7 21.98 -44.41 38.77
C ARG A 7 20.85 -44.51 37.74
N PRO A 8 19.69 -45.09 38.06
CA PRO A 8 18.47 -44.83 37.30
C PRO A 8 17.93 -43.45 37.69
N ALA A 9 17.75 -42.57 36.70
CA ALA A 9 17.00 -41.34 36.88
C ALA A 9 15.52 -41.70 37.02
N SER A 10 14.98 -41.58 38.22
CA SER A 10 13.54 -41.64 38.47
C SER A 10 12.89 -40.44 37.76
N TYR A 11 12.21 -40.67 36.64
CA TYR A 11 11.26 -39.71 36.11
C TYR A 11 10.06 -39.67 37.06
N ALA A 12 10.03 -38.66 37.93
CA ALA A 12 8.82 -38.31 38.64
C ALA A 12 7.77 -37.91 37.58
N ALA A 13 6.73 -38.72 37.46
CA ALA A 13 5.58 -38.41 36.61
C ALA A 13 4.94 -37.12 37.15
N MET A 14 4.97 -36.05 36.34
CA MET A 14 4.21 -34.84 36.66
C MET A 14 2.71 -35.16 36.61
N PRO A 15 1.90 -34.55 37.48
CA PRO A 15 0.45 -34.74 37.44
C PRO A 15 -0.10 -34.27 36.08
N PRO A 16 -1.13 -34.97 35.53
CA PRO A 16 -1.73 -34.58 34.27
C PRO A 16 -2.36 -33.20 34.39
N VAL A 17 -2.08 -32.34 33.42
CA VAL A 17 -2.68 -31.01 33.31
C VAL A 17 -4.19 -31.16 33.11
N PRO A 18 -5.05 -30.39 33.81
CA PRO A 18 -6.48 -30.44 33.58
C PRO A 18 -6.81 -30.07 32.12
N SER A 19 -7.66 -30.87 31.48
CA SER A 19 -8.18 -30.60 30.13
C SER A 19 -8.78 -29.19 30.09
N GLY A 20 -8.13 -28.28 29.36
CA GLY A 20 -8.49 -26.86 29.29
C GLY A 20 -7.32 -25.89 29.46
N PHE A 21 -6.20 -26.33 30.04
CA PHE A 21 -5.01 -25.49 30.26
C PHE A 21 -3.88 -25.71 29.24
N SER A 22 -4.05 -26.63 28.28
CA SER A 22 -3.06 -26.92 27.23
C SER A 22 -2.70 -25.71 26.36
N HIS A 23 -3.62 -24.76 26.21
CA HIS A 23 -3.40 -23.54 25.44
C HIS A 23 -2.49 -22.50 26.11
N LEU A 24 -2.22 -22.62 27.43
CA LEU A 24 -1.36 -21.68 28.15
C LEU A 24 0.11 -22.08 28.19
N LEU A 25 0.42 -23.34 27.88
CA LEU A 25 1.78 -23.88 27.97
C LEU A 25 2.50 -23.95 26.62
N ASN A 26 1.79 -23.66 25.53
CA ASN A 26 2.35 -23.67 24.19
C ASN A 26 2.17 -22.29 23.54
N PRO A 27 3.07 -21.32 23.80
CA PRO A 27 3.22 -20.22 22.88
C PRO A 27 3.69 -20.84 21.56
N SER A 28 2.79 -20.94 20.58
CA SER A 28 3.20 -21.16 19.19
C SER A 28 4.36 -20.21 18.89
N PRO A 29 5.41 -20.64 18.16
CA PRO A 29 6.43 -19.72 17.66
C PRO A 29 5.82 -18.90 16.52
N ASN A 30 4.74 -18.18 16.78
CA ASN A 30 4.29 -17.12 15.91
C ASN A 30 5.13 -15.90 16.29
N PRO A 31 5.89 -15.34 15.35
CA PRO A 31 6.62 -14.10 15.63
C PRO A 31 5.61 -13.03 16.08
N PRO A 32 6.03 -12.07 16.94
CA PRO A 32 5.25 -10.86 17.14
C PRO A 32 5.08 -10.19 15.77
N PHE A 33 3.95 -9.52 15.55
CA PHE A 33 3.45 -8.97 14.27
C PHE A 33 2.67 -10.00 13.42
N THR A 34 1.37 -10.11 13.66
CA THR A 34 0.43 -10.57 12.62
C THR A 34 0.43 -9.52 11.49
N LEU A 35 1.36 -9.62 10.54
CA LEU A 35 1.32 -8.82 9.33
C LEU A 35 -0.04 -9.07 8.68
N SER A 36 -0.86 -8.03 8.51
CA SER A 36 -2.16 -8.14 7.84
C SER A 36 -1.99 -8.93 6.55
N ARG A 37 -2.90 -9.86 6.22
CA ARG A 37 -2.88 -10.58 4.93
C ARG A 37 -3.27 -9.72 3.74
N LEU A 38 -3.68 -8.48 4.00
CA LEU A 38 -4.07 -7.50 3.00
C LEU A 38 -2.84 -6.84 2.37
N ARG A 39 -2.90 -6.63 1.07
CA ARG A 39 -1.86 -5.98 0.27
C ARG A 39 -2.51 -4.95 -0.64
N LEU A 40 -1.84 -3.81 -0.81
CA LEU A 40 -2.20 -2.83 -1.83
C LEU A 40 -1.31 -3.04 -3.05
N PHE A 41 -1.90 -2.99 -4.24
CA PHE A 41 -1.19 -3.01 -5.51
C PHE A 41 -1.63 -1.85 -6.39
N VAL A 42 -0.68 -1.14 -6.99
CA VAL A 42 -0.97 0.00 -7.88
C VAL A 42 -1.26 -0.53 -9.29
N ARG A 43 -2.55 -0.61 -9.67
CA ARG A 43 -2.99 -1.06 -11.00
C ARG A 43 -2.86 0.03 -12.06
N GLN A 44 -2.94 1.29 -11.66
CA GLN A 44 -2.75 2.43 -12.54
C GLN A 44 -1.83 3.45 -11.86
N GLN A 45 -0.64 3.65 -12.43
CA GLN A 45 0.38 4.56 -11.91
C GLN A 45 0.06 6.03 -12.28
N PRO A 46 0.36 7.00 -11.41
CA PRO A 46 0.42 8.41 -11.81
C PRO A 46 1.56 8.61 -12.80
N ALA A 47 1.38 9.46 -13.81
CA ALA A 47 2.42 9.69 -14.82
C ALA A 47 2.75 11.16 -15.02
N ALA A 48 1.81 12.08 -14.80
CA ALA A 48 2.06 13.51 -14.82
C ALA A 48 1.03 14.26 -13.97
N ALA A 49 1.37 15.49 -13.57
CA ALA A 49 0.41 16.44 -13.03
C ALA A 49 0.65 17.81 -13.64
N ARG A 50 -0.37 18.66 -13.64
CA ARG A 50 -0.22 20.09 -13.92
C ARG A 50 -0.38 20.86 -12.61
N THR A 51 0.59 21.70 -12.31
CA THR A 51 0.49 22.58 -11.14
C THR A 51 -0.57 23.64 -11.36
N CYS A 52 -1.20 24.05 -10.26
CA CYS A 52 -2.23 25.07 -10.31
C CYS A 52 -1.73 26.30 -9.54
N ALA A 53 -1.61 27.43 -10.23
CA ALA A 53 -1.41 28.70 -9.55
C ALA A 53 -2.67 29.09 -8.75
N ALA A 54 -2.51 29.91 -7.72
CA ALA A 54 -3.65 30.48 -7.00
C ALA A 54 -4.58 31.20 -7.98
N GLY A 55 -5.87 30.85 -7.98
CA GLY A 55 -6.89 31.42 -8.88
C GLY A 55 -7.08 30.71 -10.23
N ASP A 56 -6.26 29.70 -10.57
CA ASP A 56 -6.42 28.95 -11.83
C ASP A 56 -7.69 28.08 -11.79
N LYS A 57 -8.64 28.34 -12.71
CA LYS A 57 -9.86 27.55 -12.91
C LYS A 57 -9.59 26.23 -13.65
N SER A 58 -8.45 26.10 -14.31
CA SER A 58 -8.04 24.90 -15.06
C SER A 58 -7.34 23.87 -14.16
N ARG A 59 -7.89 23.64 -12.96
CA ARG A 59 -7.34 22.67 -12.02
C ARG A 59 -7.42 21.26 -12.59
N ARG A 60 -6.27 20.64 -12.79
CA ARG A 60 -6.17 19.26 -13.29
C ARG A 60 -5.65 18.36 -12.18
N SER A 61 -6.31 17.23 -12.03
CA SER A 61 -5.84 16.18 -11.14
C SER A 61 -4.63 15.48 -11.76
N VAL A 62 -3.88 14.75 -10.93
CA VAL A 62 -2.84 13.82 -11.39
C VAL A 62 -3.41 12.90 -12.48
N ASP A 63 -2.64 12.71 -13.55
CA ASP A 63 -3.06 12.02 -14.77
C ASP A 63 -2.04 10.95 -15.23
N PRO A 64 -2.47 9.70 -15.44
CA PRO A 64 -3.81 9.19 -15.13
C PRO A 64 -4.01 9.09 -13.59
N SER A 65 -5.27 9.09 -13.15
CA SER A 65 -5.60 9.02 -11.72
C SER A 65 -5.05 7.74 -11.09
N PRO A 66 -4.39 7.75 -9.94
CA PRO A 66 -3.93 6.50 -9.32
C PRO A 66 -5.10 5.57 -9.00
N ILE A 67 -4.97 4.29 -9.35
CA ILE A 67 -5.94 3.24 -9.01
C ILE A 67 -5.18 2.12 -8.33
N LEU A 68 -5.61 1.77 -7.13
CA LEU A 68 -5.09 0.64 -6.38
C LEU A 68 -6.12 -0.48 -6.34
N GLN A 69 -5.62 -1.71 -6.23
CA GLN A 69 -6.41 -2.91 -5.95
C GLN A 69 -6.00 -3.46 -4.58
N LEU A 70 -7.00 -3.91 -3.82
CA LEU A 70 -6.81 -4.70 -2.61
C LEU A 70 -6.57 -6.15 -3.00
N LEU A 71 -5.45 -6.72 -2.55
CA LEU A 71 -5.11 -8.12 -2.69
C LEU A 71 -5.02 -8.78 -1.33
N MET A 72 -5.09 -10.10 -1.34
CA MET A 72 -4.94 -10.95 -0.16
C MET A 72 -3.92 -12.04 -0.49
N THR A 73 -3.00 -12.32 0.44
CA THR A 73 -1.87 -13.25 0.25
C THR A 73 -2.24 -14.73 0.20
N ASP A 74 -3.50 -15.04 0.42
CA ASP A 74 -4.04 -16.39 0.52
C ASP A 74 -5.51 -16.43 0.07
N PHE A 75 -5.88 -15.56 -0.87
CA PHE A 75 -7.27 -15.36 -1.30
C PHE A 75 -7.94 -16.64 -1.79
N ASP A 76 -9.10 -16.95 -1.23
CA ASP A 76 -10.04 -17.96 -1.71
C ASP A 76 -11.37 -17.31 -2.13
N SER A 77 -11.67 -17.37 -3.43
CA SER A 77 -12.93 -16.80 -3.97
C SER A 77 -14.18 -17.54 -3.50
N GLN A 78 -14.05 -18.75 -2.95
CA GLN A 78 -15.16 -19.54 -2.41
C GLN A 78 -15.37 -19.29 -0.90
N SER A 79 -14.45 -18.60 -0.23
CA SER A 79 -14.60 -18.25 1.19
C SER A 79 -15.49 -17.01 1.33
N GLU A 80 -16.60 -17.16 2.06
CA GLU A 80 -17.47 -16.02 2.36
C GLU A 80 -16.75 -14.95 3.20
N GLU A 81 -15.83 -15.36 4.07
CA GLU A 81 -15.03 -14.48 4.93
C GLU A 81 -14.12 -13.59 4.10
N ASP A 82 -13.48 -14.16 3.07
CA ASP A 82 -12.63 -13.40 2.14
C ASP A 82 -13.43 -12.40 1.33
N ILE A 83 -14.61 -12.79 0.83
CA ILE A 83 -15.52 -11.88 0.13
C ILE A 83 -16.01 -10.76 1.06
N LYS A 84 -16.36 -11.07 2.32
CA LYS A 84 -16.76 -10.08 3.33
C LYS A 84 -15.61 -9.10 3.61
N MET A 85 -14.37 -9.57 3.65
CA MET A 85 -13.19 -8.74 3.86
C MET A 85 -12.93 -7.79 2.68
N LEU A 86 -13.08 -8.27 1.44
CA LEU A 86 -12.98 -7.41 0.25
C LEU A 86 -14.06 -6.31 0.25
N LYS A 87 -15.28 -6.63 0.66
CA LYS A 87 -16.42 -5.70 0.74
C LYS A 87 -16.38 -4.78 1.96
N HIS A 88 -15.44 -4.97 2.87
CA HIS A 88 -15.46 -4.33 4.18
C HIS A 88 -15.25 -2.81 4.06
N SER A 89 -16.27 -2.04 4.45
CA SER A 89 -16.34 -0.59 4.24
C SER A 89 -15.39 0.23 5.11
N GLN A 90 -14.84 -0.36 6.17
CA GLN A 90 -13.95 0.32 7.12
C GLN A 90 -12.48 0.32 6.65
N HIS A 91 -12.19 -0.30 5.51
CA HIS A 91 -10.90 -0.15 4.84
C HIS A 91 -10.85 1.18 4.08
N VAL A 92 -9.96 2.07 4.50
CA VAL A 92 -9.72 3.35 3.83
C VAL A 92 -8.27 3.39 3.36
N VAL A 93 -8.02 3.97 2.20
CA VAL A 93 -6.64 4.25 1.74
C VAL A 93 -6.37 5.74 1.84
N ALA A 94 -5.32 6.09 2.56
CA ALA A 94 -4.78 7.44 2.66
C ALA A 94 -3.62 7.62 1.67
N CYS A 95 -3.56 8.79 1.01
CA CYS A 95 -2.51 9.16 0.07
C CYS A 95 -1.70 10.35 0.58
N HIS A 96 -0.38 10.19 0.58
CA HIS A 96 0.59 11.23 0.96
C HIS A 96 1.54 11.50 -0.21
N LEU A 97 2.01 12.75 -0.32
CA LEU A 97 2.87 13.20 -1.41
C LEU A 97 4.30 13.44 -0.90
N PHE A 98 5.27 12.89 -1.60
CA PHE A 98 6.69 13.01 -1.27
C PHE A 98 7.45 13.60 -2.44
N ALA A 99 8.28 14.61 -2.17
CA ALA A 99 9.19 15.15 -3.17
C ALA A 99 10.35 14.18 -3.37
N VAL A 100 10.76 13.98 -4.62
CA VAL A 100 11.97 13.23 -4.95
C VAL A 100 13.08 14.24 -5.22
N CYS A 101 14.16 14.19 -4.44
CA CYS A 101 15.36 14.96 -4.73
C CYS A 101 16.02 14.35 -5.98
N GLU A 102 16.01 15.08 -7.11
CA GLU A 102 16.87 14.75 -8.24
C GLU A 102 18.30 15.08 -7.83
N ASN A 103 19.08 14.07 -7.42
CA ASN A 103 20.53 14.24 -7.29
C ASN A 103 21.07 14.53 -8.69
N VAL A 104 21.36 15.79 -8.98
CA VAL A 104 22.02 16.21 -10.22
C VAL A 104 23.48 15.76 -10.15
N SER A 105 23.71 14.46 -10.32
CA SER A 105 25.04 13.90 -10.50
C SER A 105 25.45 14.09 -11.95
N GLY A 106 26.01 15.26 -12.27
CA GLY A 106 26.58 15.53 -13.60
C GLY A 106 27.10 16.94 -13.86
N ALA A 107 28.39 17.16 -13.53
CA ALA A 107 29.34 18.18 -14.04
C ALA A 107 29.24 19.60 -13.40
N VAL A 108 30.28 20.30 -12.89
CA VAL A 108 31.75 20.26 -13.05
C VAL A 108 32.45 20.84 -11.80
N GLY A 109 33.49 20.16 -11.29
CA GLY A 109 34.73 20.78 -10.75
C GLY A 109 34.85 21.15 -9.26
N GLY A 110 35.70 20.41 -8.52
CA GLY A 110 36.63 21.03 -7.55
C GLY A 110 36.76 20.46 -6.13
N ARG A 111 37.71 19.51 -5.97
CA ARG A 111 38.64 19.28 -4.81
C ARG A 111 38.18 18.54 -3.53
N VAL A 112 38.67 17.29 -3.45
CA VAL A 112 39.42 16.59 -2.36
C VAL A 112 38.96 16.66 -0.89
N ALA A 113 38.62 15.45 -0.40
CA ALA A 113 38.75 14.83 0.94
C ALA A 113 38.07 15.46 2.17
N ASP A 114 37.19 14.68 2.82
CA ASP A 114 37.63 13.93 4.00
C ASP A 114 36.74 12.69 4.26
N GLU A 115 37.38 11.54 4.46
CA GLU A 115 36.78 10.29 4.87
C GLU A 115 36.67 10.29 6.41
N VAL A 116 35.45 10.31 6.96
CA VAL A 116 35.23 9.86 8.34
C VAL A 116 34.08 8.87 8.37
N SER A 117 34.47 7.63 8.62
CA SER A 117 33.67 6.46 8.94
C SER A 117 32.67 6.72 10.07
N HIS A 118 31.38 6.49 9.81
CA HIS A 118 30.41 6.21 10.88
C HIS A 118 29.62 4.91 10.58
N GLN A 119 29.81 3.97 11.50
CA GLN A 119 29.09 2.71 11.67
C GLN A 119 27.56 2.89 11.73
N PRO A 120 26.77 1.86 11.37
CA PRO A 120 25.32 1.89 11.48
C PRO A 120 24.82 1.45 12.87
N THR A 121 24.04 2.31 13.54
CA THR A 121 23.14 1.96 14.67
C THR A 121 22.03 3.03 14.78
N PRO A 122 20.90 2.80 15.49
CA PRO A 122 19.84 1.82 15.29
C PRO A 122 18.47 2.48 14.98
N ASN A 123 17.70 1.86 14.08
CA ASN A 123 16.24 1.85 13.83
C ASN A 123 15.20 2.89 14.36
N GLY A 124 15.55 4.05 14.92
CA GLY A 124 14.58 5.05 15.42
C GLY A 124 14.35 6.26 14.52
N GLN A 125 15.29 6.60 13.63
CA GLN A 125 15.32 7.90 12.93
C GLN A 125 14.65 7.92 11.55
N LYS A 126 14.27 6.75 11.00
CA LYS A 126 13.70 6.66 9.64
C LYS A 126 12.27 7.20 9.54
N GLU A 127 11.49 7.15 10.63
CA GLU A 127 10.10 7.61 10.61
C GLU A 127 10.00 9.14 10.71
N GLU A 128 10.90 9.79 11.47
CA GLU A 128 10.91 11.25 11.66
C GLU A 128 11.42 12.00 10.41
N GLU A 129 12.51 11.55 9.77
CA GLU A 129 13.03 12.15 8.54
C GLU A 129 12.08 11.97 7.34
N GLU A 130 11.30 10.89 7.33
CA GLU A 130 10.32 10.63 6.29
C GLU A 130 9.11 11.57 6.42
N GLU A 131 8.73 11.96 7.64
CA GLU A 131 7.64 12.90 7.90
C GLU A 131 7.97 14.33 7.38
N ASP A 132 9.24 14.75 7.49
CA ASP A 132 9.74 16.04 6.99
C ASP A 132 9.67 16.19 5.46
N SER A 133 9.67 15.07 4.72
CA SER A 133 9.53 15.09 3.25
C SER A 133 8.07 15.16 2.77
N ILE A 134 7.08 15.09 3.66
CA ILE A 134 5.66 15.13 3.31
C ILE A 134 5.30 16.53 2.82
N ARG A 135 4.75 16.61 1.61
CA ARG A 135 4.22 17.85 1.02
C ARG A 135 2.71 17.86 1.03
N ASN A 136 2.12 19.05 1.06
CA ASN A 136 0.68 19.20 0.91
C ASN A 136 0.23 18.73 -0.47
N VAL A 137 -0.64 17.72 -0.48
CA VAL A 137 -1.46 17.32 -1.62
C VAL A 137 -2.89 17.76 -1.36
N TYR A 138 -3.55 18.31 -2.39
CA TYR A 138 -4.91 18.80 -2.28
C TYR A 138 -5.90 17.84 -2.94
N GLY A 139 -7.17 17.96 -2.51
CA GLY A 139 -8.30 17.20 -3.05
C GLY A 139 -8.66 16.00 -2.19
N LYS A 140 -9.05 14.88 -2.80
CA LYS A 140 -9.48 13.67 -2.09
C LYS A 140 -8.27 12.78 -1.77
N THR A 141 -7.66 13.02 -0.61
CA THR A 141 -6.48 12.27 -0.12
C THR A 141 -6.84 10.99 0.64
N TYR A 142 -8.12 10.76 0.90
CA TYR A 142 -8.67 9.53 1.46
C TYR A 142 -9.74 8.98 0.53
N VAL A 143 -9.77 7.67 0.34
CA VAL A 143 -10.76 6.99 -0.49
C VAL A 143 -11.24 5.70 0.14
N SER A 144 -12.53 5.44 -0.02
CA SER A 144 -13.22 4.24 0.43
C SER A 144 -13.07 3.12 -0.62
N PRO A 145 -13.33 1.85 -0.23
CA PRO A 145 -13.23 0.73 -1.14
C PRO A 145 -14.38 0.77 -2.16
N PHE A 146 -14.06 0.47 -3.41
CA PHE A 146 -15.01 0.28 -4.49
C PHE A 146 -14.96 -1.18 -4.94
N PHE A 147 -15.91 -1.96 -4.46
CA PHE A 147 -16.00 -3.40 -4.75
C PHE A 147 -16.68 -3.65 -6.10
N VAL A 148 -16.16 -4.61 -6.86
CA VAL A 148 -16.76 -5.14 -8.08
C VAL A 148 -16.79 -6.66 -8.04
N GLU A 149 -17.88 -7.25 -8.54
CA GLU A 149 -18.04 -8.72 -8.59
C GLU A 149 -17.07 -9.38 -9.60
N ALA A 150 -16.52 -8.61 -10.54
CA ALA A 150 -15.56 -9.09 -11.53
C ALA A 150 -14.50 -8.01 -11.82
N ASP A 151 -13.22 -8.38 -11.77
CA ASP A 151 -12.12 -7.51 -12.22
C ASP A 151 -12.35 -7.09 -13.70
N PRO A 152 -12.41 -5.78 -14.00
CA PRO A 152 -12.67 -5.30 -15.37
C PRO A 152 -11.49 -5.47 -16.33
N GLU A 153 -10.28 -5.74 -15.85
CA GLU A 153 -9.06 -5.93 -16.66
C GLU A 153 -8.18 -7.08 -16.09
N PRO A 154 -8.68 -8.34 -16.09
CA PRO A 154 -8.02 -9.45 -15.41
C PRO A 154 -6.66 -9.82 -16.03
N SER A 155 -6.44 -9.51 -17.31
CA SER A 155 -5.15 -9.76 -17.99
C SER A 155 -3.98 -8.93 -17.45
N LYS A 156 -4.27 -7.82 -16.76
CA LYS A 156 -3.27 -6.98 -16.07
C LYS A 156 -3.39 -7.04 -14.55
N ALA A 157 -4.27 -7.91 -14.05
CA ALA A 157 -4.37 -8.12 -12.61
C ALA A 157 -3.14 -8.89 -12.13
N PRO A 158 -2.50 -8.45 -11.04
CA PRO A 158 -1.51 -9.27 -10.38
C PRO A 158 -2.19 -10.55 -9.88
N SER A 159 -1.50 -11.69 -9.97
CA SER A 159 -1.95 -12.89 -9.28
C SER A 159 -1.97 -12.59 -7.77
N HIS A 160 -3.03 -13.00 -7.08
CA HIS A 160 -3.03 -13.02 -5.62
C HIS A 160 -1.83 -13.87 -5.17
N PRO A 161 -0.95 -13.37 -4.27
CA PRO A 161 0.12 -14.19 -3.72
C PRO A 161 -0.52 -15.47 -3.17
N GLY A 162 0.05 -16.64 -3.44
CA GLY A 162 -0.41 -17.90 -2.83
C GLY A 162 -1.81 -18.42 -3.20
N SER A 163 -2.56 -17.79 -4.12
CA SER A 163 -3.93 -18.22 -4.41
C SER A 163 -3.96 -19.58 -5.14
N VAL A 164 -4.73 -20.51 -4.58
CA VAL A 164 -4.97 -21.83 -5.15
C VAL A 164 -6.03 -21.68 -6.23
N CYS A 165 -5.61 -21.44 -7.47
CA CYS A 165 -6.51 -21.40 -8.62
C CYS A 165 -7.11 -22.80 -8.86
N LYS A 166 -8.20 -23.15 -8.18
CA LYS A 166 -8.98 -24.36 -8.44
C LYS A 166 -9.85 -24.18 -9.69
N GLY A 167 -9.22 -24.19 -10.87
CA GLY A 167 -9.78 -24.75 -12.10
C GLY A 167 -11.03 -24.11 -12.74
N THR A 168 -11.57 -22.99 -12.30
CA THR A 168 -12.71 -22.32 -12.99
C THR A 168 -12.37 -20.90 -13.43
N PRO A 169 -12.77 -20.48 -14.65
CA PRO A 169 -12.74 -19.08 -15.06
C PRO A 169 -13.94 -18.36 -14.43
N SER A 170 -14.03 -18.35 -13.09
CA SER A 170 -15.00 -17.51 -12.40
C SER A 170 -14.51 -16.06 -12.41
N PRO A 171 -15.41 -15.08 -12.60
CA PRO A 171 -15.05 -13.68 -12.40
C PRO A 171 -14.41 -13.51 -11.02
N ILE A 172 -13.21 -12.95 -10.97
CA ILE A 172 -12.50 -12.74 -9.71
C ILE A 172 -13.05 -11.44 -9.11
N PRO A 173 -13.75 -11.49 -7.96
CA PRO A 173 -14.22 -10.28 -7.30
C PRO A 173 -13.02 -9.46 -6.84
N SER A 174 -13.16 -8.14 -6.85
CA SER A 174 -12.03 -7.24 -6.61
C SER A 174 -12.48 -5.95 -5.97
N THR A 175 -11.60 -5.39 -5.14
CA THR A 175 -11.83 -4.09 -4.49
C THR A 175 -10.78 -3.10 -4.96
N PHE A 176 -11.23 -1.93 -5.40
CA PHE A 176 -10.40 -0.86 -5.92
C PHE A 176 -10.48 0.41 -5.07
N PHE A 177 -9.43 1.21 -5.13
CA PHE A 177 -9.35 2.54 -4.52
C PHE A 177 -8.97 3.54 -5.60
N VAL A 178 -9.85 4.51 -5.89
CA VAL A 178 -9.72 5.40 -7.05
C VAL A 178 -9.42 6.83 -6.60
N PHE A 179 -8.18 7.27 -6.80
CA PHE A 179 -7.72 8.62 -6.47
C PHE A 179 -7.95 9.60 -7.62
N ALA A 180 -9.22 9.92 -7.87
CA ALA A 180 -9.63 10.73 -9.01
C ALA A 180 -9.31 12.25 -8.90
N ASP A 181 -9.09 12.75 -7.69
CA ASP A 181 -8.93 14.18 -7.42
C ASP A 181 -7.73 14.47 -6.51
N LEU A 182 -6.54 14.05 -6.94
CA LEU A 182 -5.28 14.48 -6.34
C LEU A 182 -4.70 15.65 -7.12
N ARG A 183 -4.26 16.71 -6.44
CA ARG A 183 -3.68 17.91 -7.06
C ARG A 183 -2.40 18.33 -6.38
N ILE A 184 -1.43 18.78 -7.18
CA ILE A 184 -0.09 19.14 -6.72
C ILE A 184 0.11 20.65 -6.92
N PRO A 185 0.49 21.40 -5.87
CA PRO A 185 0.61 22.86 -5.96
C PRO A 185 1.87 23.30 -6.71
N THR A 186 2.97 22.55 -6.57
CA THR A 186 4.31 22.99 -6.96
C THR A 186 4.92 22.07 -7.99
N ALA A 187 5.71 22.62 -8.91
CA ALA A 187 6.35 21.84 -9.95
C ALA A 187 7.53 21.06 -9.35
N GLY A 188 7.77 19.86 -9.85
CA GLY A 188 8.79 18.98 -9.30
C GLY A 188 8.55 17.52 -9.66
N VAL A 189 9.40 16.65 -9.12
CA VAL A 189 9.25 15.20 -9.22
C VAL A 189 8.80 14.66 -7.88
N TYR A 190 7.78 13.80 -7.91
CA TYR A 190 7.12 13.31 -6.71
C TYR A 190 6.85 11.81 -6.79
N ARG A 191 6.66 11.19 -5.63
CA ARG A 191 6.04 9.87 -5.47
C ARG A 191 4.83 9.99 -4.54
N LEU A 192 3.85 9.13 -4.75
CA LEU A 192 2.70 8.98 -3.84
C LEU A 192 2.92 7.76 -2.95
N ARG A 193 2.57 7.91 -1.68
CA ARG A 193 2.54 6.85 -0.68
C ARG A 193 1.11 6.55 -0.32
N PHE A 194 0.69 5.30 -0.47
CA PHE A 194 -0.66 4.84 -0.16
C PHE A 194 -0.65 3.94 1.06
N ARG A 195 -1.42 4.30 2.08
CA ARG A 195 -1.53 3.56 3.35
C ARG A 195 -2.94 3.02 3.51
N LEU A 196 -3.07 1.70 3.60
CA LEU A 196 -4.32 1.03 3.96
C LEU A 196 -4.49 1.08 5.48
N ILE A 197 -5.61 1.60 5.92
CA ILE A 197 -5.98 1.71 7.34
C ILE A 197 -7.36 1.06 7.57
N ASN A 198 -7.55 0.53 8.78
CA ASN A 198 -8.88 0.12 9.25
C ASN A 198 -9.38 1.18 10.23
N VAL A 199 -10.43 1.92 9.85
CA VAL A 199 -11.01 2.96 10.71
C VAL A 199 -12.01 2.43 11.73
N GLY A 200 -12.36 1.13 11.66
CA GLY A 200 -13.36 0.50 12.50
C GLY A 200 -12.86 -0.11 13.80
N GLU A 201 -11.55 -0.30 13.92
CA GLU A 201 -10.95 -1.01 15.05
C GLU A 201 -10.49 0.00 16.11
N PRO A 202 -11.06 -0.01 17.32
CA PRO A 202 -10.70 0.93 18.37
C PRO A 202 -9.28 0.63 18.86
N THR A 203 -8.32 1.43 18.44
CA THR A 203 -6.95 1.33 18.96
C THR A 203 -6.85 1.94 20.34
N VAL A 204 -6.47 1.12 21.33
CA VAL A 204 -6.22 1.52 22.73
C VAL A 204 -5.22 2.67 22.84
N THR A 205 -4.31 2.77 21.87
CA THR A 205 -3.24 3.79 21.81
C THR A 205 -3.65 5.07 21.05
N GLY A 206 -4.87 5.15 20.49
CA GLY A 206 -5.33 6.31 19.71
C GLY A 206 -4.68 6.47 18.32
N LYS A 207 -3.72 5.62 17.95
CA LYS A 207 -3.09 5.58 16.61
C LYS A 207 -3.80 4.56 15.73
N ILE A 208 -4.31 4.98 14.57
CA ILE A 208 -4.98 4.09 13.62
C ILE A 208 -3.94 3.10 13.03
N PRO A 209 -4.20 1.78 13.04
CA PRO A 209 -3.24 0.80 12.55
C PRO A 209 -3.10 0.85 11.02
N ILE A 210 -1.86 0.88 10.54
CA ILE A 210 -1.53 0.74 9.11
C ILE A 210 -1.46 -0.75 8.79
N LEU A 211 -2.37 -1.22 7.94
CA LEU A 211 -2.45 -2.63 7.53
C LEU A 211 -1.42 -2.96 6.45
N HIS A 212 -1.24 -2.05 5.49
CA HIS A 212 -0.29 -2.20 4.40
C HIS A 212 0.04 -0.85 3.78
N GLU A 213 1.19 -0.76 3.12
CA GLU A 213 1.64 0.43 2.42
C GLU A 213 2.23 0.10 1.05
N VAL A 214 2.00 0.96 0.06
CA VAL A 214 2.64 0.85 -1.25
C VAL A 214 2.98 2.23 -1.81
N TRP A 215 4.06 2.29 -2.58
CA TRP A 215 4.53 3.51 -3.24
C TRP A 215 4.20 3.49 -4.73
N SER A 216 3.86 4.64 -5.29
CA SER A 216 3.77 4.81 -6.75
C SER A 216 5.14 4.88 -7.39
N ASP A 217 5.16 4.81 -8.72
CA ASP A 217 6.30 5.29 -9.50
C ASP A 217 6.46 6.81 -9.34
N SER A 218 7.66 7.31 -9.62
CA SER A 218 7.91 8.75 -9.66
C SER A 218 7.24 9.39 -10.87
N PHE A 219 6.66 10.56 -10.69
CA PHE A 219 6.01 11.31 -11.75
C PHE A 219 6.29 12.80 -11.61
N ARG A 220 6.17 13.51 -12.74
CA ARG A 220 6.50 14.94 -12.80
C ARG A 220 5.24 15.80 -12.73
N ALA A 221 5.24 16.76 -11.83
CA ALA A 221 4.31 17.88 -11.84
C ALA A 221 4.91 19.03 -12.66
N PHE A 222 4.29 19.35 -13.78
CA PHE A 222 4.73 20.37 -14.70
C PHE A 222 4.12 21.73 -14.36
N ALA A 223 4.87 22.80 -14.61
CA ALA A 223 4.30 24.13 -14.69
C ALA A 223 3.22 24.18 -15.79
N SER A 224 2.25 25.09 -15.66
CA SER A 224 1.13 25.21 -16.61
C SER A 224 1.54 25.32 -18.08
N LYS A 225 2.67 26.00 -18.36
CA LYS A 225 3.20 26.22 -19.70
C LYS A 225 3.85 24.97 -20.33
N ASP A 226 4.43 24.09 -19.51
CA ASP A 226 5.22 22.94 -19.95
C ASP A 226 4.40 21.64 -19.90
N PHE A 227 3.13 21.71 -19.51
CA PHE A 227 2.29 20.55 -19.36
C PHE A 227 1.91 19.97 -20.74
N PRO A 228 2.24 18.70 -21.04
CA PRO A 228 2.03 18.10 -22.36
C PRO A 228 0.56 17.84 -22.72
N GLY A 229 -0.37 18.24 -21.85
CA GLY A 229 -1.78 17.95 -21.98
C GLY A 229 -2.20 16.70 -21.21
N MET A 230 -3.52 16.49 -21.14
CA MET A 230 -4.08 15.30 -20.49
C MET A 230 -4.01 14.12 -21.44
N ARG A 231 -3.72 12.95 -20.89
CA ARG A 231 -3.75 11.69 -21.63
C ARG A 231 -5.20 11.23 -21.85
N PRO A 232 -5.44 10.40 -22.89
CA PRO A 232 -6.67 9.65 -23.02
C PRO A 232 -6.94 8.85 -21.75
N THR A 233 -8.22 8.69 -21.38
CA THR A 233 -8.56 7.92 -20.18
C THR A 233 -8.15 6.46 -20.39
N PRO A 234 -7.37 5.85 -19.47
CA PRO A 234 -7.01 4.45 -19.60
C PRO A 234 -8.23 3.54 -19.46
N TYR A 235 -8.18 2.37 -20.11
CA TYR A 235 -9.27 1.39 -20.14
C TYR A 235 -9.84 1.05 -18.74
N LEU A 236 -8.96 0.78 -17.76
CA LEU A 236 -9.37 0.47 -16.39
C LEU A 236 -10.21 1.59 -15.76
N SER A 237 -9.79 2.84 -15.96
CA SER A 237 -10.54 4.01 -15.47
C SER A 237 -11.91 4.14 -16.12
N GLU A 238 -12.03 3.87 -17.42
CA GLU A 238 -13.31 3.90 -18.13
C GLU A 238 -14.25 2.81 -17.64
N LYS A 239 -13.75 1.59 -17.46
CA LYS A 239 -14.55 0.46 -16.98
C LYS A 239 -15.01 0.66 -15.55
N LEU A 240 -14.13 1.04 -14.63
CA LEU A 240 -14.53 1.31 -13.24
C LEU A 240 -15.57 2.43 -13.16
N LYS A 241 -15.43 3.48 -13.98
CA LYS A 241 -16.47 4.52 -14.08
C LYS A 241 -17.81 3.96 -14.56
N ALA A 242 -17.79 3.14 -15.60
CA ALA A 242 -19.02 2.52 -16.13
C ALA A 242 -19.70 1.62 -15.08
N LEU A 243 -18.92 1.04 -14.16
CA LEU A 243 -19.39 0.26 -13.02
C LEU A 243 -19.86 1.14 -11.83
N GLY A 244 -19.70 2.46 -11.90
CA GLY A 244 -20.15 3.40 -10.86
C GLY A 244 -19.06 3.93 -9.94
N ALA A 245 -17.77 3.73 -10.25
CA ALA A 245 -16.69 4.30 -9.45
C ALA A 245 -16.68 5.83 -9.54
N ASP A 246 -16.77 6.48 -8.39
CA ASP A 246 -16.84 7.94 -8.30
C ASP A 246 -15.55 8.64 -8.78
N GLY A 247 -15.73 9.80 -9.40
CA GLY A 247 -14.66 10.72 -9.74
C GLY A 247 -13.83 10.38 -10.98
N ALA A 248 -13.90 9.16 -11.52
CA ALA A 248 -13.18 8.79 -12.74
C ALA A 248 -13.61 9.68 -13.92
N LYS A 249 -12.66 10.44 -14.48
CA LYS A 249 -12.90 11.36 -15.61
C LYS A 249 -12.70 10.63 -16.93
N SER A 250 -13.65 10.76 -17.86
CA SER A 250 -13.55 10.18 -19.21
C SER A 250 -13.05 11.24 -20.19
N ARG A 251 -12.08 10.88 -21.02
CA ARG A 251 -11.49 11.69 -22.09
C ARG A 251 -11.24 10.76 -23.27
N LYS A 252 -11.86 11.05 -24.41
CA LYS A 252 -11.66 10.30 -25.65
C LYS A 252 -10.32 10.66 -26.28
N ALA A 253 -9.66 9.69 -26.92
CA ALA A 253 -8.57 9.99 -27.85
C ALA A 253 -9.11 10.83 -29.01
N LYS A 254 -8.36 11.86 -29.41
CA LYS A 254 -8.69 12.71 -30.56
C LYS A 254 -8.16 12.08 -31.84
#